data_AF-A0A3M2XIK8-F1
#
_entry.id   AF-A0A3M2XIK8-F1
#
_cell.length_a   1.000
_cell.length_b   1.000
_cell.length_c   1.000
_cell.angle_alpha   90.00
_cell.angle_beta   90.00
_cell.angle_gamma   90.00
#
_symmetry.space_group_name_H-M   'P 1'
#
loop_
_entity.id
_entity.type
_entity.pdbx_description
1 polymer ?
#
loop_
_entity_poly.entity_id
_entity_poly.type
_entity_poly.pdbx_seq_one_letter_code
_entity_poly.pdbx_strand_id
1 'polypeptide(L)'
;MLDHLFDFRGSVVANGSAETTAPGCVVKPCAQGGEQLALNGANDFCQSRPAVMVTYDNAGLKPLKVGSNKTLIGAGTKAGIAGTGLFIGDGAHNVIVRNLTLSDINPSVVWGGDALTLNKADGVWIDHNTFARIGRQMIVTGWGTASHVTISSNEFDGRTPYSSTCDGHHYWVWLFL
;
A
#
# COMPACT_ATOMS: atom_id res chain seq x y z
N MET A 1 -17.65 4.36 10.43
CA MET A 1 -16.88 5.51 10.91
C MET A 1 -15.68 4.97 11.68
N LEU A 2 -14.48 5.48 11.40
CA LEU A 2 -13.26 5.18 12.16
C LEU A 2 -12.95 6.41 13.00
N ASP A 3 -12.75 6.26 14.30
CA ASP A 3 -12.51 7.36 15.25
C ASP A 3 -11.07 7.41 15.78
N HIS A 4 -10.26 6.43 15.41
CA HIS A 4 -8.84 6.35 15.73
C HIS A 4 -8.09 5.57 14.64
N LEU A 5 -6.77 5.43 14.83
CA LEU A 5 -5.91 4.63 13.98
C LEU A 5 -6.08 3.15 14.32
N PHE A 6 -6.47 2.35 13.32
CA PHE A 6 -6.45 0.90 13.42
C PHE A 6 -5.12 0.38 12.89
N ASP A 7 -4.27 -0.12 13.79
CA ASP A 7 -2.94 -0.63 13.45
C ASP A 7 -2.97 -2.16 13.29
N PHE A 8 -2.67 -2.63 12.08
CA PHE A 8 -2.65 -4.05 11.73
C PHE A 8 -1.24 -4.65 11.72
N ARG A 9 -0.20 -3.88 12.03
CA ARG A 9 1.15 -4.44 12.13
C ARG A 9 1.18 -5.54 13.19
N GLY A 10 1.77 -6.68 12.83
CA GLY A 10 1.80 -7.88 13.63
C GLY A 10 0.47 -8.64 13.77
N SER A 11 -0.60 -8.21 13.10
CA SER A 11 -1.91 -8.85 13.23
C SER A 11 -2.03 -10.14 12.43
N VAL A 12 -1.17 -10.36 11.44
CA VAL A 12 -1.17 -11.55 10.57
C VAL A 12 0.02 -12.43 10.91
N VAL A 13 -0.25 -13.60 11.47
CA VAL A 13 0.80 -14.58 11.81
C VAL A 13 0.88 -15.65 10.73
N ALA A 14 2.07 -15.86 10.18
CA ALA A 14 2.40 -16.97 9.29
C ALA A 14 3.60 -17.73 9.86
N ASN A 15 3.53 -19.06 9.89
CA ASN A 15 4.60 -19.92 10.43
C ASN A 15 5.05 -19.53 11.86
N GLY A 16 4.12 -19.06 12.70
CA GLY A 16 4.39 -18.68 14.08
C GLY A 16 4.97 -17.28 14.29
N SER A 17 5.16 -16.48 13.22
CA SER A 17 5.68 -15.10 13.30
C SER A 17 4.78 -14.10 12.58
N ALA A 18 4.75 -12.86 13.10
CA ALA A 18 4.13 -11.69 12.47
C ALA A 18 4.90 -11.19 11.24
N GLU A 19 6.22 -11.43 11.23
CA GLU A 19 7.11 -11.07 10.13
C GLU A 19 7.59 -12.33 9.40
N THR A 20 7.83 -12.19 8.10
CA THR A 20 8.44 -13.22 7.25
C THR A 20 9.74 -12.69 6.67
N THR A 21 10.78 -13.53 6.68
CA THR A 21 12.03 -13.28 5.96
C THR A 21 12.09 -14.17 4.72
N ALA A 22 12.20 -13.57 3.54
CA ALA A 22 12.19 -14.28 2.26
C ALA A 22 13.28 -13.76 1.31
N PRO A 23 13.73 -14.58 0.34
CA PRO A 23 14.62 -14.10 -0.72
C PRO A 23 13.98 -12.95 -1.51
N GLY A 24 14.79 -11.93 -1.78
CA GLY A 24 14.41 -10.77 -2.56
C GLY A 24 15.64 -10.10 -3.15
N CYS A 25 15.54 -8.81 -3.41
CA CYS A 25 16.63 -8.04 -4.01
C CYS A 25 16.68 -6.60 -3.53
N VAL A 26 17.83 -5.96 -3.70
CA VAL A 26 17.98 -4.52 -3.59
C VAL A 26 17.42 -3.88 -4.88
N VAL A 27 16.48 -2.95 -4.77
CA VAL A 27 15.89 -2.27 -5.94
C VAL A 27 16.96 -1.45 -6.67
N LYS A 28 17.67 -0.63 -5.90
CA LYS A 28 18.78 0.21 -6.35
C LYS A 28 19.72 0.43 -5.16
N PRO A 29 21.00 0.05 -5.23
CA PRO A 29 21.95 0.34 -4.16
C PRO A 29 22.10 1.85 -3.95
N CYS A 30 22.00 2.31 -2.71
CA CYS A 30 22.15 3.72 -2.34
C CYS A 30 23.48 3.94 -1.61
N ALA A 31 24.27 4.93 -2.05
CA ALA A 31 25.60 5.18 -1.48
C ALA A 31 25.56 5.57 0.01
N GLN A 32 24.44 6.11 0.49
CA GLN A 32 24.24 6.59 1.86
C GLN A 32 23.22 5.73 2.65
N GLY A 33 22.85 4.57 2.12
CA GLY A 33 21.71 3.79 2.63
C GLY A 33 20.35 4.40 2.25
N GLY A 34 19.26 3.76 2.68
CA GLY A 34 17.90 4.18 2.35
C GLY A 34 17.38 3.62 1.02
N GLU A 35 18.01 2.58 0.49
CA GLU A 35 17.45 1.79 -0.59
C GLU A 35 16.13 1.12 -0.19
N GLN A 36 15.20 1.04 -1.12
CA GLN A 36 14.15 0.03 -1.01
C GLN A 36 14.70 -1.34 -1.40
N LEU A 37 14.29 -2.34 -0.63
CA LEU A 37 14.37 -3.74 -1.00
C LEU A 37 13.10 -4.15 -1.74
N ALA A 38 13.08 -5.36 -2.27
CA ALA A 38 11.90 -5.90 -2.94
C ALA A 38 11.77 -7.40 -2.75
N LEU A 39 10.53 -7.85 -2.63
CA LEU A 39 10.19 -9.25 -2.89
C LEU A 39 10.24 -9.49 -4.41
N ASN A 40 10.51 -10.74 -4.82
CA ASN A 40 10.43 -11.11 -6.24
C ASN A 40 8.97 -11.20 -6.69
N GLY A 41 8.34 -10.04 -6.90
CA GLY A 41 6.94 -9.90 -7.31
C GLY A 41 6.71 -10.25 -8.78
N ALA A 42 5.87 -9.48 -9.47
CA ALA A 42 5.53 -9.77 -10.87
C ALA A 42 6.72 -9.58 -11.83
N ASN A 43 6.69 -10.30 -12.96
CA ASN A 43 7.61 -10.16 -14.09
C ASN A 43 9.10 -10.30 -13.71
N ASP A 44 9.41 -11.23 -12.80
CA ASP A 44 10.78 -11.47 -12.31
C ASP A 44 11.47 -10.17 -11.88
N PHE A 45 10.79 -9.36 -11.06
CA PHE A 45 11.26 -8.03 -10.66
C PHE A 45 12.70 -8.00 -10.10
N CYS A 46 13.15 -9.10 -9.49
CA CYS A 46 14.50 -9.24 -8.95
C CYS A 46 15.54 -9.77 -9.95
N GLN A 47 15.16 -10.03 -11.20
CA GLN A 47 16.08 -10.48 -12.24
C GLN A 47 17.23 -9.48 -12.40
N SER A 48 18.46 -10.00 -12.37
CA SER A 48 19.71 -9.23 -12.53
C SER A 48 19.96 -8.18 -11.45
N ARG A 49 19.27 -8.24 -10.31
CA ARG A 49 19.48 -7.35 -9.16
C ARG A 49 20.25 -8.05 -8.04
N PRO A 50 20.95 -7.30 -7.17
CA PRO A 50 21.64 -7.88 -6.02
C PRO A 50 20.66 -8.60 -5.10
N ALA A 51 20.88 -9.90 -4.88
CA ALA A 51 20.03 -10.72 -4.02
C ALA A 51 20.26 -10.40 -2.54
N VAL A 52 19.19 -10.39 -1.76
CA VAL A 52 19.22 -10.17 -0.30
C VAL A 52 18.04 -10.88 0.36
N MET A 53 18.13 -11.17 1.66
CA MET A 53 16.98 -11.57 2.44
C MET A 53 16.19 -10.34 2.87
N VAL A 54 14.89 -10.35 2.62
CA VAL A 54 13.97 -9.24 2.92
C VAL A 54 13.03 -9.68 4.03
N THR A 55 12.98 -8.89 5.11
CA THR A 55 12.02 -9.08 6.21
C THR A 55 10.90 -8.07 6.08
N TYR A 56 9.66 -8.52 6.24
CA TYR A 56 8.47 -7.70 6.11
C TYR A 56 7.36 -8.18 7.05
N ASP A 57 6.46 -7.26 7.41
CA ASP A 57 5.25 -7.56 8.16
C ASP A 57 4.22 -8.23 7.24
N ASN A 58 3.69 -9.37 7.66
CA ASN A 58 2.76 -10.18 6.86
C ASN A 58 1.42 -9.46 6.58
N ALA A 59 1.01 -8.52 7.44
CA ALA A 59 -0.24 -7.80 7.28
C ALA A 59 -0.26 -6.93 6.02
N GLY A 60 0.89 -6.40 5.60
CA GLY A 60 1.01 -5.57 4.40
C GLY A 60 0.67 -6.30 3.10
N LEU A 61 0.79 -7.63 3.08
CA LEU A 61 0.41 -8.47 1.94
C LEU A 61 -1.04 -8.94 1.98
N LYS A 62 -1.81 -8.56 3.01
CA LYS A 62 -3.20 -9.01 3.24
C LYS A 62 -4.12 -7.80 3.36
N PRO A 63 -4.43 -7.11 2.25
CA PRO A 63 -5.30 -5.95 2.27
C PRO A 63 -6.71 -6.30 2.75
N LEU A 64 -7.36 -5.34 3.40
CA LEU A 64 -8.73 -5.46 3.88
C LEU A 64 -9.71 -5.33 2.72
N LYS A 65 -10.55 -6.35 2.54
CA LYS A 65 -11.56 -6.35 1.47
C LYS A 65 -12.72 -5.42 1.83
N VAL A 66 -13.03 -4.48 0.95
CA VAL A 66 -14.17 -3.58 1.07
C VAL A 66 -15.22 -3.98 0.03
N GLY A 67 -16.40 -4.41 0.51
CA GLY A 67 -17.52 -4.77 -0.34
C GLY A 67 -18.34 -3.57 -0.83
N SER A 68 -19.37 -3.83 -1.64
CA SER A 68 -20.24 -2.78 -2.19
C SER A 68 -21.03 -2.01 -1.13
N ASN A 69 -21.47 -0.80 -1.48
CA ASN A 69 -22.33 0.06 -0.67
C ASN A 69 -21.72 0.30 0.72
N LYS A 70 -20.49 0.84 0.73
CA LYS A 70 -19.74 1.14 1.95
C LYS A 70 -19.25 2.58 1.95
N THR A 71 -19.30 3.19 3.12
CA THR A 71 -18.63 4.46 3.39
C THR A 71 -17.67 4.26 4.55
N LEU A 72 -16.38 4.25 4.23
CA LEU A 72 -15.30 4.31 5.19
C LEU A 72 -14.98 5.79 5.37
N ILE A 73 -15.27 6.32 6.56
CA ILE A 73 -15.07 7.72 6.88
C ILE A 73 -14.39 7.86 8.23
N GLY A 74 -13.36 8.71 8.29
CA GLY A 74 -12.68 9.05 9.53
C GLY A 74 -13.33 10.20 10.29
N ALA A 75 -13.34 10.10 11.62
CA ALA A 75 -13.71 11.17 12.54
C ALA A 75 -12.45 11.90 13.04
N GLY A 76 -12.44 13.23 12.89
CA GLY A 76 -11.29 14.05 13.26
C GLY A 76 -10.04 13.76 12.41
N THR A 77 -8.87 14.01 12.97
CA THR A 77 -7.58 13.95 12.25
C THR A 77 -6.74 12.71 12.58
N LYS A 78 -7.23 11.83 13.46
CA LYS A 78 -6.50 10.65 13.94
C LYS A 78 -7.02 9.33 13.37
N ALA A 79 -8.06 9.39 12.55
CA ALA A 79 -8.66 8.21 11.95
C ALA A 79 -7.80 7.68 10.80
N GLY A 80 -7.57 6.37 10.78
CA GLY A 80 -6.74 5.77 9.76
C GLY A 80 -6.58 4.27 9.89
N ILE A 81 -5.81 3.72 8.96
CA ILE A 81 -5.42 2.31 8.91
C ILE A 81 -3.91 2.27 8.69
N ALA A 82 -3.20 1.53 9.54
CA ALA A 82 -1.76 1.31 9.42
C ALA A 82 -1.43 -0.18 9.23
N GLY A 83 -0.34 -0.48 8.53
CA GLY A 83 0.18 -1.84 8.39
C GLY A 83 -0.48 -2.70 7.31
N THR A 84 -1.67 -2.31 6.82
CA THR A 84 -2.37 -3.01 5.74
C THR A 84 -3.14 -2.03 4.85
N GLY A 85 -3.37 -2.42 3.60
CA GLY A 85 -4.10 -1.64 2.61
C GLY A 85 -5.58 -1.98 2.52
N LEU A 86 -6.26 -1.31 1.61
CA LEU A 86 -7.64 -1.59 1.23
C LEU A 86 -7.69 -2.23 -0.17
N PHE A 87 -8.58 -3.20 -0.34
CA PHE A 87 -8.90 -3.79 -1.63
C PHE A 87 -10.39 -3.61 -1.93
N ILE A 88 -10.70 -2.84 -2.96
CA ILE A 88 -12.06 -2.66 -3.50
C ILE A 88 -12.07 -3.33 -4.87
N GLY A 89 -12.76 -4.46 -4.98
CA GLY A 89 -12.73 -5.23 -6.21
C GLY A 89 -13.69 -6.40 -6.24
N ASP A 90 -13.47 -7.29 -7.20
CA ASP A 90 -14.33 -8.47 -7.44
C ASP A 90 -15.81 -8.11 -7.66
N GLY A 91 -16.06 -7.01 -8.38
CA GLY A 91 -17.41 -6.49 -8.64
C GLY A 91 -17.95 -5.54 -7.57
N ALA A 92 -17.13 -5.15 -6.58
CA ALA A 92 -17.50 -4.16 -5.59
C ALA A 92 -17.85 -2.81 -6.25
N HIS A 93 -18.91 -2.16 -5.77
CA HIS A 93 -19.40 -0.91 -6.34
C HIS A 93 -19.98 0.02 -5.28
N ASN A 94 -20.08 1.32 -5.60
CA ASN A 94 -20.62 2.35 -4.70
C ASN A 94 -19.87 2.36 -3.36
N VAL A 95 -18.58 2.72 -3.42
CA VAL A 95 -17.69 2.77 -2.25
C VAL A 95 -17.13 4.17 -2.09
N ILE A 96 -17.18 4.68 -0.86
CA ILE A 96 -16.62 5.97 -0.47
C ILE A 96 -15.55 5.73 0.58
N VAL A 97 -14.34 6.26 0.37
CA VAL A 97 -13.22 6.24 1.32
C VAL A 97 -12.80 7.67 1.59
N ARG A 98 -13.02 8.15 2.82
CA ARG A 98 -12.84 9.57 3.15
C ARG A 98 -12.20 9.87 4.48
N ASN A 99 -11.39 10.93 4.52
CA ASN A 99 -10.80 11.48 5.74
C ASN A 99 -10.03 10.44 6.58
N LEU A 100 -9.26 9.56 5.92
CA LEU A 100 -8.42 8.57 6.56
C LEU A 100 -6.94 8.81 6.27
N THR A 101 -6.09 8.53 7.25
CA THR A 101 -4.67 8.27 6.99
C THR A 101 -4.48 6.79 6.69
N LEU A 102 -3.94 6.46 5.50
CA LEU A 102 -3.58 5.11 5.09
C LEU A 102 -2.05 5.05 5.02
N SER A 103 -1.42 4.31 5.95
CA SER A 103 0.03 4.44 6.11
C SER A 103 0.77 3.19 6.60
N ASP A 104 2.10 3.29 6.62
CA ASP A 104 2.98 2.37 7.34
C ASP A 104 2.86 0.92 6.87
N ILE A 105 2.80 0.73 5.55
CA ILE A 105 2.71 -0.60 4.92
C ILE A 105 4.07 -0.95 4.35
N ASN A 106 4.91 -1.66 5.13
CA ASN A 106 6.23 -2.14 4.71
C ASN A 106 7.04 -1.13 3.86
N PRO A 107 7.30 0.10 4.34
CA PRO A 107 7.81 1.21 3.52
C PRO A 107 9.16 0.93 2.83
N SER A 108 9.98 0.04 3.40
CA SER A 108 11.27 -0.37 2.84
C SER A 108 11.18 -1.45 1.77
N VAL A 109 10.00 -2.02 1.51
CA VAL A 109 9.84 -3.22 0.68
C VAL A 109 8.87 -2.99 -0.46
N VAL A 110 9.39 -2.88 -1.69
CA VAL A 110 8.59 -2.97 -2.91
C VAL A 110 7.97 -4.37 -2.98
N TRP A 111 6.69 -4.42 -3.39
CA TRP A 111 5.82 -5.59 -3.27
C TRP A 111 5.45 -5.98 -1.83
N GLY A 112 5.85 -5.20 -0.82
CA GLY A 112 5.46 -5.39 0.58
C GLY A 112 4.04 -4.92 0.91
N GLY A 113 3.38 -4.22 -0.01
CA GLY A 113 1.98 -3.83 0.09
C GLY A 113 1.64 -2.54 -0.67
N ASP A 114 0.36 -2.39 -1.00
CA ASP A 114 -0.22 -1.18 -1.58
C ASP A 114 -1.28 -0.62 -0.61
N ALA A 115 -1.49 0.70 -0.61
CA ALA A 115 -2.44 1.31 0.31
C ALA A 115 -3.90 1.17 -0.13
N LEU A 116 -4.19 1.33 -1.43
CA LEU A 116 -5.54 1.17 -1.98
C LEU A 116 -5.51 0.57 -3.38
N THR A 117 -6.07 -0.62 -3.50
CA THR A 117 -6.18 -1.36 -4.76
C THR A 117 -7.62 -1.38 -5.25
N LEU A 118 -7.83 -0.95 -6.49
CA LEU A 118 -9.09 -1.07 -7.23
C LEU A 118 -8.96 -2.16 -8.29
N ASN A 119 -9.82 -3.19 -8.30
CA ASN A 119 -9.72 -4.23 -9.32
C ASN A 119 -11.09 -4.85 -9.63
N LYS A 120 -11.66 -4.56 -10.80
CA LYS A 120 -13.09 -4.84 -11.11
C LYS A 120 -14.00 -4.10 -10.14
N ALA A 121 -13.94 -2.76 -10.14
CA ALA A 121 -14.72 -1.90 -9.24
C ALA A 121 -15.44 -0.79 -10.02
N ASP A 122 -16.57 -0.32 -9.51
CA ASP A 122 -17.36 0.74 -10.16
C ASP A 122 -17.91 1.76 -9.15
N GLY A 123 -17.85 3.05 -9.47
CA GLY A 123 -18.42 4.10 -8.62
C GLY A 123 -17.68 4.22 -7.28
N VAL A 124 -16.39 4.53 -7.33
CA VAL A 124 -15.54 4.68 -6.14
C VAL A 124 -15.11 6.13 -5.96
N TRP A 125 -15.32 6.69 -4.78
CA TRP A 125 -14.88 8.03 -4.42
C TRP A 125 -13.85 7.99 -3.29
N ILE A 126 -12.63 8.42 -3.61
CA ILE A 126 -11.48 8.48 -2.70
C ILE A 126 -11.21 9.97 -2.43
N ASP A 127 -11.54 10.46 -1.24
CA ASP A 127 -11.52 11.89 -0.97
C ASP A 127 -11.01 12.31 0.42
N HIS A 128 -10.18 13.35 0.49
CA HIS A 128 -9.60 13.86 1.73
C HIS A 128 -8.79 12.82 2.53
N ASN A 129 -8.18 11.84 1.87
CA ASN A 129 -7.30 10.88 2.53
C ASN A 129 -5.85 11.34 2.49
N THR A 130 -5.03 10.84 3.42
CA THR A 130 -3.57 10.98 3.40
C THR A 130 -2.94 9.61 3.19
N PHE A 131 -2.04 9.48 2.23
CA PHE A 131 -1.27 8.27 1.96
C PHE A 131 0.20 8.52 2.30
N ALA A 132 0.83 7.66 3.11
CA ALA A 132 2.21 7.87 3.55
C ALA A 132 2.95 6.59 3.89
N ARG A 133 4.26 6.51 3.60
CA ARG A 133 5.14 5.40 4.02
C ARG A 133 4.60 4.03 3.58
N ILE A 134 4.37 3.90 2.27
CA ILE A 134 3.86 2.68 1.62
C ILE A 134 5.00 2.01 0.86
N GLY A 135 5.10 0.68 0.88
CA GLY A 135 6.18 -0.05 0.22
C GLY A 135 6.11 0.05 -1.30
N ARG A 136 4.89 0.04 -1.86
CA ARG A 136 4.65 0.19 -3.29
C ARG A 136 3.52 1.21 -3.56
N GLN A 137 2.44 0.84 -4.24
CA GLN A 137 1.50 1.81 -4.80
C GLN A 137 0.66 2.48 -3.70
N MET A 138 0.54 3.81 -3.73
CA MET A 138 -0.44 4.49 -2.88
C MET A 138 -1.85 4.26 -3.41
N ILE A 139 -2.04 4.32 -4.74
CA ILE A 139 -3.27 3.85 -5.41
C ILE A 139 -2.88 3.04 -6.64
N VAL A 140 -3.54 1.89 -6.83
CA VAL A 140 -3.37 1.07 -8.02
C VAL A 140 -4.69 0.57 -8.57
N THR A 141 -4.89 0.66 -9.88
CA THR A 141 -5.88 -0.17 -10.57
C THR A 141 -5.21 -1.48 -10.99
N GLY A 142 -5.83 -2.60 -10.64
CA GLY A 142 -5.46 -3.92 -11.13
C GLY A 142 -5.88 -4.10 -12.59
N TRP A 143 -5.69 -5.30 -13.12
CA TRP A 143 -6.00 -5.63 -14.51
C TRP A 143 -7.49 -5.67 -14.85
N GLY A 144 -8.37 -5.68 -13.85
CA GLY A 144 -9.81 -5.60 -14.03
C GLY A 144 -10.29 -4.16 -13.98
N THR A 145 -11.21 -3.81 -14.89
CA THR A 145 -11.72 -2.44 -15.07
C THR A 145 -12.14 -1.78 -13.76
N ALA A 146 -11.60 -0.59 -13.51
CA ALA A 146 -12.06 0.33 -12.49
C ALA A 146 -12.80 1.50 -13.17
N SER A 147 -14.13 1.55 -13.04
CA SER A 147 -15.00 2.52 -13.72
C SER A 147 -15.54 3.56 -12.76
N HIS A 148 -15.79 4.77 -13.25
CA HIS A 148 -16.38 5.89 -12.47
C HIS A 148 -15.64 6.13 -11.14
N VAL A 149 -14.32 6.25 -11.20
CA VAL A 149 -13.47 6.53 -10.04
C VAL A 149 -13.22 8.04 -9.95
N THR A 150 -13.48 8.62 -8.78
CA THR A 150 -13.10 10.00 -8.45
C THR A 150 -12.05 10.00 -7.34
N ILE A 151 -10.92 10.65 -7.60
CA ILE A 151 -9.84 10.88 -6.63
C ILE A 151 -9.74 12.39 -6.43
N SER A 152 -10.15 12.90 -5.27
CA SER A 152 -10.23 14.34 -5.00
C SER A 152 -9.64 14.71 -3.64
N SER A 153 -8.94 15.84 -3.57
CA SER A 153 -8.48 16.43 -2.28
C SER A 153 -7.65 15.49 -1.39
N ASN A 154 -6.96 14.50 -1.95
CA ASN A 154 -6.10 13.60 -1.19
C ASN A 154 -4.68 14.15 -1.13
N GLU A 155 -3.99 13.88 -0.03
CA GLU A 155 -2.56 14.12 0.14
C GLU A 155 -1.78 12.82 -0.11
N PHE A 156 -0.76 12.89 -0.97
CA PHE A 156 0.14 11.78 -1.24
C PHE A 156 1.54 12.15 -0.73
N ASP A 157 1.79 11.84 0.54
CA ASP A 157 3.04 12.17 1.21
C ASP A 157 4.17 11.24 0.72
N GLY A 158 4.90 11.71 -0.28
CA GLY A 158 6.00 10.99 -0.90
C GLY A 158 7.30 10.99 -0.08
N ARG A 159 7.35 11.59 1.11
CA ARG A 159 8.56 11.57 1.94
C ARG A 159 8.75 10.18 2.54
N THR A 160 9.92 9.60 2.31
CA THR A 160 10.23 8.25 2.81
C THR A 160 11.72 8.11 3.13
N PRO A 161 12.09 7.40 4.22
CA PRO A 161 13.49 7.06 4.46
C PRO A 161 14.01 5.96 3.53
N TYR A 162 13.11 5.24 2.83
CA TYR A 162 13.45 4.19 1.88
C TYR A 162 12.89 4.53 0.51
N SER A 163 13.74 4.71 -0.49
CA SER A 163 13.31 5.07 -1.85
C SER A 163 13.95 4.19 -2.91
N SER A 164 13.20 3.93 -3.99
CA SER A 164 13.75 3.27 -5.19
C SER A 164 14.72 4.17 -5.97
N THR A 165 14.74 5.46 -5.64
CA THR A 165 15.52 6.52 -6.29
C THR A 165 16.75 6.96 -5.50
N CYS A 166 16.86 6.60 -4.21
CA CYS A 166 17.92 7.01 -3.28
C CYS A 166 17.92 8.50 -2.91
N ASP A 167 16.77 9.15 -2.93
CA ASP A 167 16.64 10.60 -2.72
C ASP A 167 15.53 10.99 -1.72
N GLY A 168 14.96 10.01 -1.03
CA GLY A 168 13.91 10.22 -0.04
C GLY A 168 12.52 10.48 -0.62
N HIS A 169 12.33 10.29 -1.93
CA HIS A 169 11.05 10.46 -2.62
C HIS A 169 10.44 9.10 -3.00
N HIS A 170 9.13 8.98 -2.78
CA HIS A 170 8.36 7.79 -3.11
C HIS A 170 8.13 7.70 -4.62
N TYR A 171 8.60 6.62 -5.24
CA TYR A 171 8.49 6.40 -6.68
C TYR A 171 7.10 5.88 -7.10
N TRP A 172 6.40 5.16 -6.21
CA TRP A 172 5.22 4.35 -6.52
C TRP A 172 3.91 5.05 -6.10
N VAL A 173 3.63 6.21 -6.67
CA VAL A 173 2.47 7.02 -6.23
C VAL A 173 1.16 6.43 -6.78
N TRP A 174 0.95 6.51 -8.09
CA TRP A 174 -0.24 5.97 -8.75
C TRP A 174 0.16 5.06 -9.91
N LEU A 175 -0.57 3.96 -10.05
CA LEU A 175 -0.51 3.12 -11.24
C LEU A 175 -1.93 2.85 -11.74
N PHE A 176 -2.27 3.42 -12.89
CA PHE A 176 -3.53 3.17 -13.57
C PHE A 176 -3.25 2.30 -14.81
N LEU A 177 -3.65 1.03 -14.72
CA LEU A 177 -3.58 0.01 -15.77
C LEU A 177 -4.88 -0.07 -16.57
#